data_AF-A0A1W6K3S7-F1
#
_entry.id   AF-A0A1W6K3S7-F1
#
_cell.length_a   1.000
_cell.length_b   1.000
_cell.length_c   1.000
_cell.angle_alpha   90.00
_cell.angle_beta   90.00
_cell.angle_gamma   90.00
#
_symmetry.space_group_name_H-M   'P 1'
#
loop_
_entity.id
_entity.type
_entity.pdbx_description
1 polymer ?
#
loop_
_entity_poly.entity_id
_entity_poly.type
_entity_poly.pdbx_seq_one_letter_code
_entity_poly.pdbx_strand_id
1 'polypeptide(L)'
;MFSYSPKGRLKMIVLWLLSESPKKGIEIIDDISKMTWGMWRPSPSSIYPILASLEEEKMIEKTPDGKYKLTDKGIEEISDYLPPRYKGTIDTAVEELESLVDFFEDIGKESLIPYKDRISTSINRLQKLIE
;
A
#
# COMPACT_ATOMS: atom_id res chain seq x y z
N MET A 1 6.76 -2.10 -19.17
CA MET A 1 7.94 -1.24 -18.96
C MET A 1 7.50 0.23 -19.03
N PHE A 2 7.40 0.90 -17.88
CA PHE A 2 6.97 2.30 -17.84
C PHE A 2 8.00 3.20 -18.52
N SER A 3 7.55 4.01 -19.47
CA SER A 3 8.38 5.04 -20.11
C SER A 3 8.72 6.15 -19.09
N TYR A 4 9.98 6.62 -19.08
CA TYR A 4 10.48 7.75 -18.27
C TYR A 4 9.79 9.11 -18.55
N SER A 5 8.70 9.11 -19.30
CA SER A 5 7.88 10.28 -19.57
C SER A 5 7.22 10.84 -18.28
N PRO A 6 6.97 12.16 -18.21
CA PRO A 6 6.22 12.76 -17.11
C PRO A 6 4.85 12.10 -16.86
N LYS A 7 4.17 11.62 -17.92
CA LYS A 7 2.91 10.88 -17.83
C LYS A 7 3.10 9.52 -17.16
N GLY A 8 4.17 8.79 -17.50
CA GLY A 8 4.51 7.52 -16.87
C GLY A 8 4.74 7.65 -15.36
N ARG A 9 5.46 8.70 -14.94
CA ARG A 9 5.67 8.99 -13.51
C ARG A 9 4.38 9.33 -12.79
N LEU A 10 3.51 10.15 -13.38
CA LEU A 10 2.23 10.49 -12.75
C LEU A 10 1.31 9.26 -12.62
N LYS A 11 1.26 8.40 -13.64
CA LYS A 11 0.53 7.12 -13.56
C LYS A 11 1.00 6.26 -12.39
N MET A 12 2.31 6.19 -12.15
CA MET A 12 2.87 5.45 -11.01
C MET A 12 2.50 6.06 -9.66
N ILE A 13 2.54 7.38 -9.54
CA ILE A 13 2.12 8.06 -8.30
C ILE A 13 0.63 7.78 -8.02
N VAL A 14 -0.23 7.80 -9.04
CA VAL A 14 -1.66 7.50 -8.89
C VAL A 14 -1.86 6.06 -8.39
N LEU A 15 -1.20 5.09 -9.03
CA LEU A 15 -1.30 3.68 -8.62
C LEU A 15 -0.76 3.46 -7.20
N TRP A 16 0.36 4.09 -6.84
CA TRP A 16 0.90 4.05 -5.48
C TRP A 16 -0.08 4.64 -4.44
N LEU A 17 -0.69 5.79 -4.71
CA LEU A 17 -1.68 6.39 -3.81
C LEU A 17 -2.93 5.51 -3.64
N LEU A 18 -3.39 4.87 -4.73
CA LEU A 18 -4.52 3.96 -4.70
C LEU A 18 -4.20 2.62 -4.04
N SER A 19 -2.91 2.27 -3.92
CA SER A 19 -2.48 1.15 -3.11
C SER A 19 -2.78 1.41 -1.64
N GLU A 20 -2.54 2.62 -1.13
CA GLU A 20 -2.71 2.95 0.29
C GLU A 20 -4.18 2.91 0.72
N SER A 21 -5.09 3.38 -0.14
CA SER A 21 -6.54 3.32 0.10
C SER A 21 -7.32 3.70 -1.16
N PRO A 22 -8.61 3.29 -1.28
CA PRO A 22 -9.50 3.81 -2.29
C PRO A 22 -9.71 5.33 -2.17
N LYS A 23 -9.61 6.07 -3.29
CA LYS A 23 -9.65 7.55 -3.31
C LYS A 23 -10.46 8.10 -4.47
N LYS A 24 -11.16 9.22 -4.27
CA LYS A 24 -11.75 10.04 -5.33
C LYS A 24 -10.64 10.76 -6.10
N GLY A 25 -10.94 11.14 -7.34
CA GLY A 25 -9.97 11.89 -8.19
C GLY A 25 -9.45 13.17 -7.54
N ILE A 26 -10.30 13.88 -6.77
CA ILE A 26 -9.90 15.09 -6.03
C ILE A 26 -8.94 14.78 -4.88
N GLU A 27 -9.16 13.66 -4.17
CA GLU A 27 -8.31 13.23 -3.06
C GLU A 27 -6.92 12.86 -3.57
N ILE A 28 -6.83 12.25 -4.76
CA ILE A 28 -5.55 11.97 -5.43
C ILE A 28 -4.81 13.27 -5.77
N ILE A 29 -5.50 14.29 -6.30
CA ILE A 29 -4.89 15.60 -6.58
C ILE A 29 -4.35 16.24 -5.29
N ASP A 30 -5.15 16.20 -4.23
CA ASP A 30 -4.79 16.75 -2.92
C ASP A 30 -3.59 16.03 -2.30
N ASP A 31 -3.56 14.70 -2.38
CA ASP A 31 -2.48 13.89 -1.81
C ASP A 31 -1.16 14.11 -2.57
N ILE A 32 -1.19 14.25 -3.90
CA ILE A 32 0.01 14.62 -4.68
C ILE A 32 0.52 16.01 -4.27
N SER A 33 -0.39 16.96 -4.06
CA SER A 33 -0.04 18.29 -3.60
C SER A 33 0.60 18.26 -2.20
N LYS A 34 0.04 17.49 -1.27
CA LYS A 34 0.61 17.32 0.08
C LYS A 34 1.98 16.63 0.05
N MET A 35 2.12 15.57 -0.73
CA MET A 35 3.38 14.82 -0.88
C MET A 35 4.52 15.69 -1.41
N THR A 36 4.20 16.72 -2.18
CA THR A 36 5.17 17.69 -2.73
C THR A 36 5.27 18.98 -1.92
N TRP A 37 4.73 19.01 -0.68
CA TRP A 37 4.66 20.21 0.16
C TRP A 37 4.07 21.43 -0.55
N GLY A 38 3.09 21.19 -1.42
CA GLY A 38 2.41 22.21 -2.21
C GLY A 38 3.18 22.66 -3.47
N MET A 39 4.40 22.18 -3.71
CA MET A 39 5.19 22.59 -4.88
C MET A 39 4.57 22.16 -6.21
N TRP A 40 3.78 21.08 -6.21
CA TRP A 40 3.11 20.63 -7.41
C TRP A 40 1.70 20.10 -7.13
N ARG A 41 0.71 20.73 -7.76
CA ARG A 41 -0.68 20.27 -7.74
C ARG A 41 -1.11 19.94 -9.18
N PRO A 42 -1.29 18.65 -9.53
CA PRO A 42 -1.69 18.28 -10.87
C PRO A 42 -3.11 18.79 -11.16
N SER A 43 -3.37 19.17 -12.41
CA SER A 43 -4.71 19.60 -12.81
C SER A 43 -5.67 18.41 -12.92
N PRO A 44 -6.99 18.62 -12.72
CA PRO A 44 -8.02 17.65 -13.08
C PRO A 44 -7.84 17.10 -14.50
N SER A 45 -7.53 17.97 -15.47
CA SER A 45 -7.30 17.60 -16.87
C SER A 45 -6.10 16.69 -17.09
N SER A 46 -5.16 16.62 -16.14
CA SER A 46 -4.04 15.67 -16.18
C SER A 46 -4.36 14.35 -15.49
N ILE A 47 -5.21 14.36 -14.46
CA ILE A 47 -5.52 13.19 -13.62
C ILE A 47 -6.63 12.32 -14.22
N TYR A 48 -7.75 12.91 -14.63
CA TYR A 48 -8.91 12.13 -15.08
C TYR A 48 -8.62 11.27 -16.32
N PRO A 49 -7.85 11.73 -17.33
CA PRO A 49 -7.45 10.86 -18.44
C PRO A 49 -6.57 9.68 -18.00
N ILE A 50 -5.73 9.85 -16.97
CA ILE A 50 -4.92 8.76 -16.42
C ILE A 50 -5.81 7.76 -15.70
N LEU A 51 -6.78 8.22 -14.91
CA LEU A 51 -7.75 7.34 -14.26
C LEU A 51 -8.56 6.54 -15.28
N ALA A 52 -9.03 7.20 -16.35
CA ALA A 52 -9.74 6.52 -17.44
C ALA A 52 -8.86 5.45 -18.11
N SER A 53 -7.61 5.79 -18.46
CA SER A 53 -6.65 4.83 -19.02
C SER A 53 -6.40 3.64 -18.09
N LEU A 54 -6.24 3.89 -16.78
CA LEU A 54 -6.01 2.84 -15.79
C LEU A 54 -7.22 1.92 -15.62
N GLU A 55 -8.44 2.47 -15.72
CA GLU A 55 -9.69 1.72 -15.65
C GLU A 55 -9.88 0.87 -16.92
N GLU A 56 -9.62 1.43 -18.10
CA GLU A 56 -9.60 0.70 -19.39
C GLU A 56 -8.58 -0.45 -19.37
N GLU A 57 -7.41 -0.22 -18.78
CA GLU A 57 -6.37 -1.23 -18.59
C GLU A 57 -6.69 -2.25 -17.46
N LYS A 58 -7.83 -2.09 -16.76
CA LYS A 58 -8.26 -2.91 -15.61
C LYS A 58 -7.28 -2.90 -14.44
N MET A 59 -6.46 -1.87 -14.30
CA MET A 59 -5.54 -1.70 -13.17
C MET A 59 -6.24 -1.08 -11.96
N ILE A 60 -7.31 -0.32 -12.20
CA ILE A 60 -8.18 0.23 -11.17
C ILE A 60 -9.63 -0.04 -11.51
N GLU A 61 -10.50 0.07 -10.52
CA GLU A 61 -11.95 0.08 -10.71
C GLU A 61 -12.59 1.19 -9.89
N LYS A 62 -13.69 1.76 -10.41
CA LYS A 62 -14.46 2.77 -9.71
C LYS A 62 -15.56 2.14 -8.86
N THR A 63 -15.57 2.47 -7.58
CA THR A 63 -16.57 2.02 -6.61
C THR A 63 -17.88 2.82 -6.74
N PRO A 64 -19.01 2.30 -6.21
CA PRO A 64 -20.30 3.00 -6.25
C PRO A 64 -20.29 4.39 -5.60
N ASP A 65 -19.45 4.62 -4.58
CA ASP A 65 -19.28 5.92 -3.91
C ASP A 65 -18.32 6.87 -4.67
N GLY A 66 -17.90 6.48 -5.87
CA GLY A 66 -17.11 7.29 -6.79
C GLY A 66 -15.61 7.34 -6.49
N LYS A 67 -15.11 6.47 -5.61
CA LYS A 67 -13.67 6.27 -5.39
C LYS A 67 -13.11 5.33 -6.44
N TYR A 68 -11.81 5.40 -6.64
CA TYR A 68 -11.04 4.43 -7.41
C TYR A 68 -10.31 3.54 -6.43
N LYS A 69 -10.20 2.25 -6.71
CA LYS A 69 -9.37 1.29 -5.98
C LYS A 69 -8.52 0.47 -6.94
N LEU A 70 -7.35 0.02 -6.48
CA LEU A 70 -6.55 -0.94 -7.25
C LEU A 70 -7.31 -2.26 -7.42
N THR A 71 -7.12 -2.88 -8.58
CA THR A 71 -7.42 -4.29 -8.80
C THR A 71 -6.19 -5.15 -8.49
N ASP A 72 -6.35 -6.46 -8.45
CA ASP A 72 -5.22 -7.40 -8.29
C ASP A 72 -4.16 -7.20 -9.38
N LYS A 73 -4.59 -6.97 -10.62
CA LYS A 73 -3.70 -6.64 -11.75
C LYS A 73 -2.91 -5.34 -11.47
N GLY A 74 -3.58 -4.32 -10.94
CA GLY A 74 -2.94 -3.07 -10.58
C GLY A 74 -1.89 -3.23 -9.47
N ILE A 75 -2.16 -4.10 -8.49
CA ILE A 75 -1.23 -4.44 -7.40
C ILE A 75 0.00 -5.18 -7.95
N GLU A 76 -0.21 -6.16 -8.83
CA GLU A 76 0.89 -6.94 -9.43
C GLU A 76 1.86 -6.04 -10.20
N GLU A 77 1.34 -5.13 -11.02
CA GLU A 77 2.13 -4.22 -11.86
C GLU A 77 3.05 -3.29 -11.05
N ILE A 78 2.63 -2.88 -9.85
CA ILE A 78 3.42 -1.98 -8.99
C ILE A 78 4.11 -2.70 -7.83
N SER A 79 4.06 -4.04 -7.79
CA SER A 79 4.48 -4.81 -6.62
C SER A 79 5.95 -4.60 -6.23
N ASP A 80 6.82 -4.35 -7.21
CA ASP A 80 8.24 -4.01 -7.00
C ASP A 80 8.46 -2.64 -6.34
N TYR A 81 7.45 -1.76 -6.39
CA TYR A 81 7.51 -0.38 -5.89
C TYR A 81 6.71 -0.16 -4.61
N LEU A 82 5.97 -1.17 -4.15
CA LEU A 82 5.27 -1.10 -2.88
C LEU A 82 6.19 -1.53 -1.74
N PRO A 83 6.03 -0.96 -0.53
CA PRO A 83 6.57 -1.60 0.65
C PRO A 83 6.06 -3.06 0.70
N PRO A 84 6.83 -4.02 1.24
CA PRO A 84 6.42 -5.41 1.28
C PRO A 84 5.03 -5.50 1.93
N ARG A 85 4.01 -5.72 1.09
CA ARG A 85 2.65 -5.99 1.55
C ARG A 85 2.57 -7.47 1.81
N TYR A 86 2.04 -7.82 2.98
CA TYR A 86 1.68 -9.20 3.24
C TYR A 86 0.68 -9.66 2.17
N LYS A 87 1.02 -10.69 1.39
CA LYS A 87 0.23 -11.17 0.25
C LYS A 87 -0.68 -12.36 0.59
N GLY A 88 -0.66 -12.84 1.85
CA GLY A 88 -1.52 -13.94 2.30
C GLY A 88 -2.90 -13.48 2.77
N THR A 89 -3.74 -14.44 3.13
CA THR A 89 -5.02 -14.17 3.81
C THR A 89 -4.78 -13.82 5.28
N ILE A 90 -5.82 -13.38 6.00
CA ILE A 90 -5.73 -13.19 7.45
C ILE A 90 -5.33 -14.52 8.12
N ASP A 91 -5.91 -15.65 7.68
CA ASP A 91 -5.57 -16.97 8.22
C ASP A 91 -4.08 -17.29 8.02
N THR A 92 -3.54 -17.11 6.81
CA THR A 92 -2.11 -17.34 6.56
C THR A 92 -1.23 -16.37 7.36
N ALA A 93 -1.68 -15.12 7.56
CA ALA A 93 -0.94 -14.15 8.37
C ALA A 93 -0.83 -14.59 9.83
N VAL A 94 -1.91 -15.16 10.36
CA VAL A 94 -1.96 -15.71 11.72
C VAL A 94 -1.10 -16.96 11.81
N GLU A 95 -1.21 -17.90 10.86
CA GLU A 95 -0.37 -19.11 10.81
C GLU A 95 1.13 -18.77 10.76
N GLU A 96 1.52 -17.76 9.99
CA GLU A 96 2.90 -17.28 9.94
C GLU A 96 3.34 -16.63 11.25
N LEU A 97 2.46 -15.84 11.89
CA LEU A 97 2.76 -15.25 13.19
C LEU A 97 2.96 -16.33 14.26
N GLU A 98 2.10 -17.36 14.28
CA GLU A 98 2.23 -18.51 15.17
C GLU A 98 3.56 -19.25 14.91
N SER A 99 3.87 -19.54 13.64
CA SER A 99 5.13 -20.19 13.26
C SER A 99 6.37 -19.38 13.67
N LEU A 100 6.30 -18.04 13.62
CA LEU A 100 7.38 -17.17 14.09
C LEU A 100 7.52 -17.17 15.61
N VAL A 101 6.41 -17.29 16.34
CA VAL A 101 6.44 -17.44 17.80
C VAL A 101 7.08 -18.77 18.17
N ASP A 102 6.68 -19.87 17.54
CA ASP A 102 7.28 -21.20 17.74
C ASP A 102 8.80 -21.15 17.50
N PHE A 103 9.23 -20.50 16.41
CA PHE A 103 10.64 -20.29 16.12
C PHE A 103 11.37 -19.49 17.22
N PHE A 104 10.75 -18.46 17.79
CA PHE A 104 11.34 -17.69 18.89
C PHE A 104 11.44 -18.51 20.18
N GLU A 105 10.47 -19.39 20.43
CA GLU A 105 10.52 -20.34 21.54
C GLU A 105 11.68 -21.33 21.37
N ASP A 106 11.89 -21.85 20.16
CA ASP A 106 12.96 -22.80 19.82
C ASP A 106 14.37 -22.20 19.99
N ILE A 107 14.58 -20.95 19.57
CA ILE A 107 15.89 -20.28 19.74
C ILE A 107 16.16 -19.97 21.22
N GLY A 108 15.10 -19.70 21.98
CA GLY A 108 15.17 -19.45 23.42
C GLY A 108 15.50 -18.00 23.81
N LYS A 109 15.23 -17.70 25.08
CA LYS A 109 15.17 -16.32 25.61
C LYS A 109 16.47 -15.54 25.45
N GLU A 110 17.64 -16.16 25.60
CA GLU A 110 18.93 -15.47 25.59
C GLU A 110 19.20 -14.74 24.27
N SER A 111 18.88 -15.37 23.14
CA SER A 111 19.03 -14.78 21.82
C SER A 111 18.02 -13.67 21.52
N LEU A 112 16.91 -13.62 22.26
CA LEU A 112 15.86 -12.62 22.11
C LEU A 112 16.09 -11.37 22.96
N ILE A 113 16.93 -11.44 24.00
CA ILE A 113 17.23 -10.30 24.89
C ILE A 113 17.59 -9.02 24.13
N PRO A 114 18.48 -9.04 23.12
CA PRO A 114 18.84 -7.83 22.35
C PRO A 114 17.66 -7.19 21.61
N TYR A 115 16.57 -7.93 21.40
CA TYR A 115 15.39 -7.51 20.63
C TYR A 115 14.16 -7.27 21.49
N LYS A 116 14.27 -7.42 22.82
CA LYS A 116 13.15 -7.36 23.77
C LYS A 116 12.24 -6.14 23.58
N ASP A 117 12.82 -4.95 23.45
CA ASP A 117 12.03 -3.71 23.34
C ASP A 117 11.28 -3.63 22.01
N ARG A 118 11.89 -4.10 20.92
CA ARG A 118 11.26 -4.16 19.60
C ARG A 118 10.09 -5.14 19.61
N ILE A 119 10.30 -6.33 20.18
CA ILE A 119 9.26 -7.37 20.31
C ILE A 119 8.10 -6.86 21.18
N SER A 120 8.40 -6.28 22.34
CA SER A 120 7.39 -5.74 23.25
C SER A 120 6.57 -4.62 22.61
N THR A 121 7.20 -3.75 21.82
CA THR A 121 6.52 -2.70 21.06
C THR A 121 5.54 -3.29 20.05
N SER A 122 5.94 -4.34 19.33
CA SER A 122 5.06 -5.03 18.38
C SER A 122 3.89 -5.71 19.07
N ILE A 123 4.12 -6.42 20.18
CA ILE A 123 3.05 -7.07 20.97
C ILE A 123 2.01 -6.03 21.43
N ASN A 124 2.46 -4.92 22.00
CA ASN A 124 1.56 -3.85 22.46
C ASN A 124 0.72 -3.26 21.31
N ARG A 125 1.28 -3.16 20.10
CA ARG A 125 0.53 -2.70 18.93
C ARG A 125 -0.51 -3.72 18.49
N LEU A 126 -0.18 -5.01 18.52
CA LEU A 126 -1.11 -6.09 18.17
C LEU A 126 -2.25 -6.20 19.18
N GLN A 127 -1.97 -6.10 20.49
CA GLN A 127 -2.98 -6.14 21.54
C GLN A 127 -4.05 -5.06 21.35
N LYS A 128 -3.64 -3.82 21.04
CA LYS A 128 -4.57 -2.72 20.76
C LYS A 128 -5.49 -2.93 19.55
N LEU A 129 -5.22 -3.91 18.68
CA LEU A 129 -6.05 -4.22 17.53
C LEU A 129 -7.12 -5.26 17.83
N ILE A 130 -6.98 -6.01 18.94
CA ILE A 130 -7.86 -7.12 19.32
C ILE A 130 -8.65 -6.87 20.62
N GLU A 131 -8.44 -5.71 21.25
CA GLU A 131 -9.19 -5.18 22.40
C GLU A 131 -10.20 -4.11 21.95
#